data_AF-A0A2M6UU88-F1
#
_entry.id   AF-A0A2M6UU88-F1
#
_cell.length_a   1.000
_cell.length_b   1.000
_cell.length_c   1.000
_cell.angle_alpha   90.00
_cell.angle_beta   90.00
_cell.angle_gamma   90.00
#
_symmetry.space_group_name_H-M   'P 1'
#
loop_
_entity.id
_entity.type
_entity.pdbx_description
1 polymer ?
#
loop_
_entity_poly.entity_id
_entity_poly.type
_entity_poly.pdbx_seq_one_letter_code
_entity_poly.pdbx_strand_id
1 'polypeptide(L)'
;MTSQNTEQVSQTKKKYRPPKAGQGRVKGVPNKNTRLLKEAILKAAELAGNKYGKEGLISYLEKQAIRCPAAYLALLGKILPLQVTGEDGGAIKIIGRVEIAPLTMNDDKTD
;
A
#
# COMPACT_ATOMS: atom_id res chain seq x y z
N MET A 1 -26.13 33.27 66.67
CA MET A 1 -25.87 31.86 66.32
C MET A 1 -27.11 31.39 65.56
N THR A 2 -27.08 30.95 64.30
CA THR A 2 -26.25 29.88 63.71
C THR A 2 -26.21 30.01 62.18
N SER A 3 -25.12 29.49 61.61
CA SER A 3 -24.78 29.34 60.19
C SER A 3 -25.91 28.75 59.33
N GLN A 4 -25.92 29.05 58.03
CA GLN A 4 -25.42 28.15 56.97
C GLN A 4 -25.12 28.96 55.70
N ASN A 5 -23.83 29.11 55.37
CA ASN A 5 -23.40 29.56 54.04
C ASN A 5 -23.35 28.31 53.16
N THR A 6 -24.27 28.23 52.21
CA THR A 6 -24.32 27.16 51.21
C THR A 6 -23.21 27.41 50.20
N GLU A 7 -22.09 26.68 50.33
CA GLU A 7 -21.06 26.62 49.30
C GLU A 7 -21.66 26.00 48.03
N GLN A 8 -22.00 26.85 47.06
CA GLN A 8 -22.33 26.40 45.70
C GLN A 8 -21.07 25.84 45.06
N VAL A 9 -21.10 24.52 44.80
CA VAL A 9 -20.08 23.79 44.08
C VAL A 9 -19.87 24.43 42.70
N SER A 10 -18.71 25.05 42.51
CA SER A 10 -18.31 25.66 41.24
C SER A 10 -18.35 24.61 40.12
N GLN A 11 -19.22 24.82 39.14
CA GLN A 11 -19.36 23.92 38.00
C GLN A 11 -18.03 23.88 37.23
N THR A 12 -17.33 22.73 37.30
CA THR A 12 -16.11 22.51 36.53
C THR A 12 -16.40 22.63 35.04
N LYS A 13 -15.87 23.67 34.40
CA LYS A 13 -16.01 23.93 32.96
C LYS A 13 -15.56 22.70 32.16
N LYS A 14 -16.48 22.04 31.44
CA LYS A 14 -16.17 20.91 30.56
C LYS A 14 -15.12 21.34 29.53
N LYS A 15 -13.95 20.68 29.52
CA LYS A 15 -12.90 20.93 28.52
C LYS A 15 -13.40 20.53 27.14
N TYR A 16 -13.49 21.50 26.23
CA TYR A 16 -13.81 21.27 24.83
C TYR A 16 -12.75 20.36 24.21
N ARG A 17 -13.16 19.20 23.68
CA ARG A 17 -12.29 18.34 22.89
C ARG A 17 -12.50 18.70 21.42
N PRO A 18 -11.43 18.89 20.62
CA PRO A 18 -11.57 19.14 19.20
C PRO A 18 -12.26 17.93 18.54
N PRO A 19 -13.06 18.16 17.48
CA PRO A 19 -13.91 17.13 16.87
C PRO A 19 -13.17 15.89 16.35
N LYS A 20 -11.84 15.97 16.17
CA LYS A 20 -10.97 14.87 15.70
C LYS A 20 -10.14 14.22 16.81
N ALA A 21 -10.35 14.57 18.08
CA ALA A 21 -9.65 13.95 19.20
C ALA A 21 -9.95 12.43 19.26
N GLY A 22 -8.92 11.59 19.29
CA GLY A 22 -9.05 10.13 19.43
C GLY A 22 -9.28 9.35 18.13
N GLN A 23 -9.49 10.00 16.98
CA GLN A 23 -9.77 9.30 15.71
C GLN A 23 -8.56 8.57 15.10
N GLY A 24 -7.34 8.81 15.61
CA GLY A 24 -6.12 8.25 15.04
C GLY A 24 -5.86 8.75 13.61
N ARG A 25 -4.82 8.19 12.97
CA ARG A 25 -4.52 8.50 11.57
C ARG A 25 -5.40 7.63 10.66
N VAL A 26 -5.99 8.25 9.63
CA VAL A 26 -6.75 7.54 8.59
C VAL A 26 -5.92 6.41 8.01
N LYS A 27 -6.47 5.19 8.03
CA LYS A 27 -5.81 3.98 7.50
C LYS A 27 -5.49 4.17 6.02
N GLY A 28 -4.26 3.84 5.62
CA GLY A 28 -3.79 3.96 4.23
C GLY A 28 -3.13 5.29 3.87
N VAL A 29 -3.28 6.35 4.67
CA VAL A 29 -2.61 7.63 4.37
C VAL A 29 -1.10 7.51 4.62
N PRO A 30 -0.23 7.75 3.62
CA PRO A 30 1.22 7.71 3.80
C PRO A 30 1.68 8.68 4.89
N ASN A 31 2.75 8.32 5.62
CA ASN A 31 3.38 9.25 6.55
C ASN A 31 3.89 10.48 5.77
N LYS A 32 3.58 11.68 6.26
CA LYS A 32 3.96 12.97 5.63
C LYS A 32 5.46 13.04 5.34
N ASN A 33 6.29 12.64 6.30
CA ASN A 33 7.75 12.69 6.17
C ASN A 33 8.23 11.72 5.08
N THR A 34 7.69 10.49 5.06
CA THR A 34 8.04 9.49 4.05
C THR A 34 7.59 9.93 2.66
N ARG A 35 6.42 10.56 2.54
CA ARG A 35 5.95 11.12 1.26
C ARG A 35 6.87 12.23 0.76
N LEU A 36 7.20 13.20 1.62
CA LEU A 36 8.11 14.30 1.28
C LEU A 36 9.48 13.78 0.86
N LEU A 37 10.00 12.77 1.56
CA LEU A 37 11.27 12.14 1.21
C LEU A 37 11.21 11.44 -0.15
N LYS A 38 10.13 10.70 -0.45
CA LYS A 38 9.94 10.06 -1.77
C LYS A 38 9.93 11.10 -2.90
N GLU A 39 9.17 12.19 -2.71
CA GLU A 39 9.10 13.30 -3.69
C GLU A 39 10.47 13.96 -3.89
N ALA A 40 11.21 14.22 -2.81
CA ALA A 40 12.54 14.81 -2.88
C ALA A 40 13.54 13.89 -3.61
N ILE A 41 13.50 12.58 -3.35
CA ILE A 41 14.36 11.59 -4.03
C ILE A 41 14.05 11.54 -5.53
N LEU A 42 12.77 11.50 -5.91
CA LEU A 42 12.36 11.49 -7.32
C LEU A 42 12.85 12.74 -8.05
N LYS A 43 12.64 13.92 -7.45
CA LYS A 43 13.11 15.18 -8.02
C LYS A 43 14.64 15.26 -8.11
N ALA A 44 15.35 14.76 -7.10
CA ALA A 44 16.80 14.70 -7.13
C ALA A 44 17.32 13.79 -8.24
N ALA A 45 16.68 12.64 -8.45
CA ALA A 45 17.02 11.72 -9.53
C ALA A 45 16.75 12.32 -10.92
N GLU A 46 15.63 13.03 -11.10
CA GLU A 46 15.32 13.75 -12.34
C GLU A 46 16.37 14.83 -12.65
N LEU A 47 16.71 15.67 -11.66
CA LEU A 47 17.77 16.68 -11.80
C LEU A 47 19.14 16.06 -12.05
N ALA A 48 19.43 14.90 -11.47
CA ALA A 48 20.66 14.17 -11.73
C ALA A 48 20.72 13.68 -13.19
N GLY A 49 19.62 13.19 -13.73
CA GLY A 49 19.55 12.75 -15.12
C GLY A 49 19.59 13.89 -16.14
N ASN A 50 19.04 15.06 -15.80
CA ASN A 50 19.19 16.28 -16.61
C ASN A 50 20.66 16.71 -16.80
N LYS A 51 21.59 16.21 -15.98
CA LYS A 51 23.04 16.43 -16.17
C LYS A 51 23.66 15.50 -17.21
N TYR A 52 22.98 14.42 -17.59
CA TYR A 52 23.47 13.41 -18.53
C TYR A 52 22.69 13.40 -19.85
N GLY A 53 21.40 13.77 -19.84
CA GLY A 53 20.53 13.80 -21.01
C GLY A 53 19.39 14.81 -20.85
N LYS A 54 18.46 14.81 -21.81
CA LYS A 54 17.33 15.77 -21.84
C LYS A 54 16.03 15.21 -21.25
N GLU A 55 16.03 13.95 -20.82
CA GLU A 55 14.81 13.24 -20.40
C GLU A 55 14.76 12.99 -18.88
N GLY A 56 15.44 13.83 -18.09
CA GLY A 56 15.37 13.81 -16.63
C GLY A 56 15.62 12.42 -16.05
N LEU A 57 14.61 11.88 -15.35
CA LEU A 57 14.72 10.59 -14.66
C LEU A 57 15.08 9.43 -15.61
N ILE A 58 14.63 9.47 -16.86
CA ILE A 58 14.93 8.43 -17.86
C ILE A 58 16.44 8.41 -18.12
N SER A 59 17.03 9.56 -18.41
CA SER A 59 18.47 9.68 -18.65
C SER A 59 19.31 9.25 -17.43
N TYR A 60 18.80 9.46 -16.20
CA TYR A 60 19.45 8.93 -14.99
C TYR A 60 19.42 7.39 -14.94
N LEU A 61 18.27 6.80 -15.23
CA LEU A 61 18.07 5.35 -15.21
C LEU A 61 18.83 4.64 -16.32
N GLU A 62 18.89 5.20 -17.53
CA GLU A 62 19.73 4.70 -18.63
C GLU A 62 21.20 4.66 -18.24
N LYS A 63 21.70 5.76 -17.63
CA LYS A 63 23.07 5.82 -17.15
C LYS A 63 23.34 4.75 -16.08
N GLN A 64 22.38 4.52 -15.20
CA GLN A 64 22.50 3.51 -14.15
C GLN A 64 22.41 2.08 -14.69
N ALA A 65 21.63 1.84 -15.75
CA ALA A 65 21.56 0.55 -16.43
C ALA A 65 22.93 0.12 -16.96
N ILE A 66 23.68 1.07 -17.53
CA ILE A 66 25.05 0.82 -18.04
C ILE A 66 26.06 0.73 -16.90
N ARG A 67 25.99 1.62 -15.90
CA ARG A 67 26.99 1.71 -14.82
C ARG A 67 26.87 0.60 -13.77
N CYS A 68 25.64 0.18 -13.45
CA CYS A 68 25.36 -0.80 -12.40
C CYS A 68 24.26 -1.78 -12.86
N PRO A 69 24.57 -2.66 -13.83
CA PRO A 69 23.59 -3.55 -14.44
C PRO A 69 22.91 -4.48 -13.44
N ALA A 70 23.65 -5.00 -12.45
CA ALA A 70 23.07 -5.88 -11.43
C ALA A 70 21.95 -5.20 -10.61
N ALA A 71 22.16 -3.96 -10.19
CA ALA A 71 21.16 -3.19 -9.46
C ALA A 71 19.94 -2.84 -10.33
N TYR A 72 20.18 -2.57 -11.62
CA TYR A 72 19.12 -2.26 -12.57
C TYR A 72 18.25 -3.48 -12.90
N LEU A 73 18.86 -4.66 -13.14
CA LEU A 73 18.14 -5.91 -13.34
C LEU A 73 17.27 -6.29 -12.12
N ALA A 74 17.77 -6.06 -10.90
CA ALA A 74 16.98 -6.25 -9.68
C ALA A 74 15.77 -5.28 -9.60
N LEU A 75 15.91 -4.05 -10.10
CA LEU A 75 14.79 -3.11 -10.22
C LEU A 75 13.78 -3.56 -11.29
N LEU A 76 14.25 -4.08 -12.43
CA LEU A 76 13.38 -4.67 -13.46
C LEU A 76 12.53 -5.82 -12.90
N GLY A 77 13.12 -6.70 -12.10
CA GLY A 77 12.39 -7.78 -11.43
C GLY A 77 11.30 -7.31 -10.44
N LYS A 78 11.41 -6.08 -9.91
CA LYS A 78 10.38 -5.49 -9.01
C LYS A 78 9.25 -4.80 -9.75
N ILE A 79 9.51 -4.25 -10.94
CA ILE A 79 8.48 -3.61 -11.77
C ILE A 79 7.70 -4.63 -12.60
N LEU A 80 8.29 -5.79 -12.88
CA LEU A 80 7.60 -6.89 -13.51
C LEU A 80 6.65 -7.52 -12.49
N PRO A 81 5.33 -7.55 -12.75
CA PRO A 81 4.38 -8.19 -11.85
C PRO A 81 4.63 -9.71 -11.84
N LEU A 82 5.34 -10.19 -10.83
CA LEU A 82 5.54 -11.63 -10.56
C LEU A 82 4.33 -12.28 -9.87
N GLN A 83 3.45 -11.45 -9.31
CA GLN A 83 2.25 -11.89 -8.62
C GLN A 83 1.04 -11.67 -9.52
N VAL A 84 0.46 -12.77 -10.02
CA VAL A 84 -0.90 -12.77 -10.56
C VAL A 84 -1.83 -12.51 -9.38
N THR A 85 -1.99 -11.26 -8.98
CA THR A 85 -3.02 -10.87 -8.03
C THR A 85 -4.38 -10.94 -8.72
N GLY A 86 -5.44 -11.20 -7.96
CA GLY A 86 -6.80 -10.96 -8.45
C GLY A 86 -7.00 -9.48 -8.80
N GLU A 87 -8.15 -9.17 -9.38
CA GLU A 87 -8.58 -7.80 -9.68
C GLU A 87 -8.29 -6.87 -8.47
N ASP A 88 -7.73 -5.68 -8.74
CA ASP A 88 -7.33 -4.67 -7.75
C ASP A 88 -6.32 -5.12 -6.67
N GLY A 89 -5.49 -6.13 -6.95
CA GLY A 89 -4.52 -6.63 -5.96
C GLY A 89 -5.15 -7.56 -4.92
N GLY A 90 -6.40 -7.99 -5.14
CA GLY A 90 -7.13 -8.89 -4.27
C GLY A 90 -6.72 -10.36 -4.38
N ALA A 91 -7.36 -11.22 -3.60
CA ALA A 91 -7.15 -12.67 -3.66
C ALA A 91 -7.59 -13.23 -5.03
N ILE A 92 -6.82 -14.20 -5.55
CA ILE A 92 -7.16 -14.90 -6.79
C ILE A 92 -8.47 -15.66 -6.57
N LYS A 93 -9.51 -15.33 -7.35
CA LYS A 93 -10.78 -16.07 -7.35
C LYS A 93 -10.68 -17.24 -8.34
N ILE A 94 -10.57 -18.46 -7.82
CA ILE A 94 -10.57 -19.68 -8.64
C ILE A 94 -12.02 -20.16 -8.75
N ILE A 95 -12.57 -20.18 -9.97
CA ILE A 95 -13.89 -20.79 -10.25
C ILE A 95 -13.65 -22.22 -10.69
N GLY A 96 -13.79 -23.18 -9.76
CA GLY A 96 -13.75 -24.61 -10.08
C GLY A 96 -15.13 -25.10 -10.53
N ARG A 97 -15.23 -25.65 -11.74
CA ARG A 97 -16.40 -26.45 -12.15
C ARG A 97 -16.07 -27.92 -11.96
N VAL A 98 -16.90 -28.62 -11.20
CA VAL A 98 -16.79 -30.07 -10.98
C VAL A 98 -17.95 -30.72 -11.72
N GLU A 99 -17.65 -31.55 -12.71
CA GLU A 99 -18.61 -32.38 -13.41
C GLU A 99 -18.49 -33.81 -12.88
N ILE A 100 -19.61 -34.40 -12.47
CA ILE A 100 -19.67 -35.78 -11.98
C ILE A 100 -20.14 -36.65 -13.14
N ALA A 101 -19.27 -37.52 -13.64
CA ALA A 101 -19.65 -38.55 -14.60
C ALA A 101 -19.82 -39.89 -13.88
N PRO A 102 -20.87 -40.67 -14.21
CA PRO A 102 -21.03 -42.02 -13.66
C PRO A 102 -19.91 -42.95 -14.16
N LEU A 103 -19.38 -43.78 -13.27
CA LEU A 103 -18.48 -44.86 -13.64
C LEU A 103 -19.31 -45.94 -14.34
N THR A 104 -19.24 -46.03 -15.65
CA THR A 104 -19.80 -47.18 -16.39
C THR A 104 -18.88 -48.37 -16.18
N MET A 105 -19.28 -49.29 -15.31
CA MET A 105 -18.68 -50.62 -15.25
C MET A 105 -19.13 -51.38 -16.50
N ASN A 106 -18.25 -51.45 -17.50
CA ASN A 106 -18.40 -52.42 -18.58
C ASN A 106 -17.95 -53.77 -18.04
N ASP A 107 -18.81 -54.41 -17.24
CA ASP A 107 -18.79 -55.87 -17.09
C ASP A 107 -19.33 -56.44 -18.40
N ASP A 108 -18.46 -56.56 -19.41
CA ASP A 108 -18.79 -57.36 -20.59
C ASP A 108 -18.24 -58.77 -20.40
N LYS A 109 -19.16 -59.72 -20.52
CA LYS A 109 -19.05 -61.14 -20.20
C LYS A 109 -17.82 -61.80 -20.79
N THR A 110 -17.19 -62.65 -19.96
CA THR A 110 -16.58 -63.89 -20.44
C THR A 110 -17.64 -64.76 -21.11
N ASP A 111 -17.49 -65.00 -22.41
CA ASP A 111 -17.76 -66.27 -23.08
C ASP A 111 -16.75 -66.45 -24.23
#